data_AF-A0A847LXZ7-F1
#
_entry.id   AF-A0A847LXZ7-F1
#
_cell.length_a   1.000
_cell.length_b   1.000
_cell.length_c   1.000
_cell.angle_alpha   90.00
_cell.angle_beta   90.00
_cell.angle_gamma   90.00
#
_symmetry.space_group_name_H-M   'P 1'
#
loop_
_entity.id
_entity.type
_entity.pdbx_description
1 polymer ?
#
loop_
_entity_poly.entity_id
_entity_poly.type
_entity_poly.pdbx_seq_one_letter_code
_entity_poly.pdbx_strand_id
1 'polypeptide(L)'
;MGKFHIHPAVLEVARIFKQHHKEVFLVGGAVRDLVRGKDAKDWDLATNAKPGEVQAMFRRVIPTGIKHGTVTILYRGLSIETTTFRTEGTYSDGRRPDT
;
A
#
# COMPACT_ATOMS: atom_id res chain seq x y z
N MET A 1 -11.62 -21.94 -3.97
CA MET A 1 -10.97 -20.65 -3.60
C MET A 1 -12.06 -19.58 -3.60
N GLY A 2 -12.37 -18.94 -2.47
CA GLY A 2 -13.33 -17.83 -2.46
C GLY A 2 -12.77 -16.64 -3.26
N LYS A 3 -13.62 -15.91 -3.98
CA LYS A 3 -13.21 -14.67 -4.64
C LYS A 3 -13.02 -13.59 -3.56
N PHE A 4 -11.83 -13.01 -3.47
CA PHE A 4 -11.62 -11.84 -2.63
C PHE A 4 -12.29 -10.60 -3.26
N HIS A 5 -13.02 -9.83 -2.46
CA HIS A 5 -13.61 -8.56 -2.90
C HIS A 5 -12.59 -7.43 -2.75
N ILE A 6 -11.88 -7.14 -3.83
CA ILE A 6 -10.90 -6.05 -3.87
C ILE A 6 -11.54 -4.85 -4.58
N HIS A 7 -11.42 -3.67 -3.99
CA HIS A 7 -11.98 -2.46 -4.59
C HIS A 7 -11.34 -2.18 -5.97
N PRO A 8 -12.10 -1.91 -7.04
CA PRO A 8 -11.56 -1.75 -8.40
C PRO A 8 -10.44 -0.71 -8.52
N ALA A 9 -10.54 0.39 -7.78
CA ALA A 9 -9.50 1.43 -7.72
C ALA A 9 -8.12 0.89 -7.31
N VAL A 10 -8.06 -0.11 -6.42
CA VAL A 10 -6.81 -0.72 -5.96
C VAL A 10 -6.17 -1.54 -7.09
N LEU A 11 -6.99 -2.24 -7.86
CA LEU A 11 -6.53 -2.99 -9.03
C LEU A 11 -6.04 -2.06 -10.16
N GLU A 12 -6.69 -0.92 -10.34
CA GLU A 12 -6.26 0.12 -11.28
C GLU A 12 -4.91 0.73 -10.86
N VAL A 13 -4.76 1.09 -9.59
CA VAL A 13 -3.48 1.55 -9.03
C VAL A 13 -2.39 0.50 -9.22
N ALA A 14 -2.67 -0.77 -8.93
CA ALA A 14 -1.70 -1.85 -9.13
C ALA A 14 -1.26 -1.99 -10.61
N ARG A 15 -2.20 -1.79 -11.54
CA ARG A 15 -1.89 -1.79 -12.98
C ARG A 15 -0.99 -0.61 -13.38
N ILE A 16 -1.19 0.58 -12.80
CA ILE A 16 -0.33 1.75 -13.04
C ILE A 16 1.10 1.45 -12.58
N PHE A 17 1.30 0.92 -11.38
CA PHE A 17 2.62 0.49 -10.92
C PHE A 17 3.29 -0.48 -11.90
N LYS A 18 2.53 -1.48 -12.37
CA LYS A 18 3.04 -2.45 -13.36
C LYS A 18 3.45 -1.79 -14.67
N GLN A 19 2.70 -0.80 -15.15
CA GLN A 19 3.04 -0.01 -16.36
C GLN A 19 4.34 0.79 -16.20
N HIS A 20 4.67 1.18 -14.97
CA HIS A 20 5.94 1.83 -14.63
C HIS A 20 7.04 0.85 -14.23
N HIS A 21 6.88 -0.45 -14.51
CA HIS A 21 7.84 -1.51 -14.17
C HIS A 21 8.15 -1.60 -12.67
N LYS A 22 7.16 -1.30 -11.83
CA LYS A 22 7.26 -1.40 -10.38
C LYS A 22 6.45 -2.58 -9.85
N GLU A 23 6.97 -3.16 -8.79
CA GLU A 23 6.26 -4.19 -8.02
C GLU A 23 5.38 -3.50 -6.99
N VAL A 24 4.18 -4.03 -6.79
CA VAL A 24 3.28 -3.55 -5.76
C VAL A 24 2.42 -4.69 -5.24
N PHE A 25 2.24 -4.72 -3.92
CA PHE A 25 1.55 -5.78 -3.22
C PHE A 25 0.54 -5.19 -2.26
N LEU A 26 -0.65 -5.78 -2.23
CA LEU A 26 -1.59 -5.55 -1.13
C LEU A 26 -1.03 -6.22 0.13
N VAL A 27 -0.96 -5.46 1.23
CA VAL A 27 -0.38 -5.92 2.49
C VAL A 27 -1.30 -5.58 3.68
N GLY A 28 -0.85 -5.90 4.89
CA GLY A 28 -1.47 -5.39 6.11
C GLY A 28 -2.84 -5.98 6.44
N GLY A 29 -3.68 -5.15 7.06
CA GLY A 29 -5.00 -5.53 7.58
C GLY A 29 -5.95 -6.01 6.49
N ALA A 30 -5.89 -5.40 5.31
CA ALA A 30 -6.69 -5.76 4.15
C ALA A 30 -6.53 -7.24 3.78
N VAL A 31 -5.30 -7.75 3.69
CA VAL A 31 -5.03 -9.16 3.36
C VAL A 31 -5.62 -10.08 4.44
N ARG A 32 -5.37 -9.77 5.71
CA ARG A 32 -5.89 -10.54 6.85
C ARG A 32 -7.43 -10.63 6.79
N ASP A 33 -8.09 -9.51 6.57
CA ASP A 33 -9.55 -9.45 6.60
C ASP A 33 -10.16 -10.20 5.40
N LEU A 34 -9.58 -10.04 4.21
CA LEU A 34 -9.98 -10.79 3.01
C LEU A 34 -9.81 -12.31 3.18
N VAL A 35 -8.69 -12.77 3.75
CA VAL A 35 -8.45 -14.20 4.03
C VAL A 35 -9.47 -14.76 5.03
N ARG A 36 -9.97 -13.92 5.94
CA ARG A 36 -11.03 -14.28 6.89
C ARG A 36 -12.45 -14.18 6.30
N GLY A 37 -12.58 -13.89 5.01
CA GLY A 37 -13.86 -13.70 4.33
C GLY A 37 -14.60 -12.44 4.77
N LYS A 38 -13.87 -11.43 5.28
CA LYS A 38 -14.41 -10.11 5.65
C LYS A 38 -14.01 -9.08 4.59
N ASP A 39 -14.78 -7.99 4.53
CA ASP A 39 -14.40 -6.83 3.73
C ASP A 39 -13.23 -6.09 4.37
N ALA A 40 -12.28 -5.66 3.54
CA ALA A 40 -11.18 -4.80 3.95
C ALA A 40 -11.71 -3.40 4.31
N LYS A 41 -11.15 -2.81 5.37
CA LYS A 41 -11.55 -1.48 5.86
C LYS A 41 -10.65 -0.36 5.34
N ASP A 42 -9.40 -0.71 5.08
CA ASP A 42 -8.31 0.12 4.62
C ASP A 42 -7.56 -0.60 3.49
N TRP A 43 -6.72 0.15 2.77
CA TRP A 43 -5.95 -0.36 1.64
C TRP A 43 -4.50 0.11 1.75
N ASP A 44 -3.63 -0.83 2.12
CA ASP A 44 -2.20 -0.60 2.26
C ASP A 44 -1.44 -1.35 1.18
N LEU A 45 -0.56 -0.63 0.48
CA LEU A 45 0.30 -1.17 -0.56
C LEU A 45 1.76 -1.10 -0.14
N ALA A 46 2.50 -2.17 -0.41
CA ALA A 46 3.97 -2.16 -0.37
C ALA A 46 4.52 -2.18 -1.79
N THR A 47 5.52 -1.36 -2.10
CA THR A 47 6.09 -1.25 -3.45
C THR A 47 7.62 -1.09 -3.45
N ASN A 48 8.29 -1.47 -4.53
CA ASN A 48 9.71 -1.11 -4.73
C ASN A 48 9.90 0.34 -5.24
N ALA A 49 8.81 1.08 -5.48
CA ALA A 49 8.86 2.48 -5.86
C ALA A 49 9.19 3.39 -4.67
N LYS A 50 10.13 4.31 -4.84
CA LYS A 50 10.41 5.36 -3.86
C LYS A 50 9.27 6.39 -3.81
N PRO A 51 9.07 7.12 -2.69
CA PRO A 51 8.04 8.15 -2.57
C PRO A 51 7.98 9.14 -3.73
N GLY A 52 9.14 9.63 -4.20
CA GLY A 52 9.21 10.55 -5.33
C GLY A 52 8.75 9.94 -6.65
N GLU A 53 8.99 8.64 -6.86
CA GLU A 53 8.49 7.92 -8.04
C GLU A 53 6.97 7.77 -7.96
N VAL A 54 6.42 7.43 -6.78
CA VAL A 54 4.96 7.35 -6.58
C VAL A 54 4.31 8.72 -6.83
N GLN A 55 4.92 9.80 -6.34
CA GLN A 55 4.45 11.17 -6.60
C GLN A 55 4.48 11.54 -8.09
N ALA A 56 5.42 10.99 -8.87
CA ALA A 56 5.47 11.18 -10.31
C ALA A 56 4.43 10.33 -11.07
N MET A 57 4.08 9.14 -10.57
CA MET A 57 3.09 8.24 -11.19
C MET A 57 1.64 8.71 -11.02
N PHE A 58 1.34 9.46 -9.95
CA PHE A 58 -0.03 9.82 -9.59
C PHE A 58 -0.23 11.31 -9.42
N ARG A 59 -1.33 11.83 -9.98
CA ARG A 59 -1.67 13.27 -9.95
C ARG A 59 -1.89 13.82 -8.53
N ARG A 60 -2.41 13.01 -7.60
CA ARG A 60 -2.73 13.44 -6.22
C ARG A 60 -2.13 12.47 -5.22
N VAL A 61 -1.08 12.90 -4.53
CA VAL A 61 -0.38 12.13 -3.50
C VAL A 61 -0.12 13.03 -2.29
N ILE A 62 -0.42 12.53 -1.09
CA ILE A 62 -0.16 13.20 0.18
C ILE A 62 1.10 12.57 0.83
N PRO A 63 2.09 13.35 1.29
CA PRO A 63 3.29 12.83 1.94
C PRO A 63 3.05 12.47 3.42
N THR A 64 2.12 11.55 3.68
CA THR A 64 1.57 11.25 5.01
C THR A 64 2.59 10.67 6.00
N GLY A 65 3.66 10.03 5.53
CA GLY A 65 4.69 9.41 6.36
C GLY A 65 6.05 9.34 5.67
N ILE A 66 6.45 10.42 4.99
CA ILE A 66 7.57 10.38 4.03
C ILE A 66 8.91 9.98 4.66
N LYS A 67 9.14 10.30 5.95
CA LYS A 67 10.32 9.87 6.72
C LYS A 67 10.45 8.35 6.83
N HIS A 68 9.31 7.66 6.78
CA HIS A 68 9.18 6.21 6.85
C HIS A 68 8.97 5.58 5.46
N GLY A 69 9.07 6.39 4.39
CA GLY A 69 8.87 5.94 3.02
C GLY A 69 7.40 5.75 2.62
N THR A 70 6.47 6.32 3.38
CA THR A 70 5.02 6.20 3.16
C THR A 70 4.44 7.47 2.52
N VAL A 71 3.59 7.27 1.51
CA VAL A 71 2.73 8.29 0.92
C VAL A 71 1.29 7.78 0.80
N THR A 72 0.30 8.66 0.71
CA THR A 72 -1.09 8.29 0.44
C THR A 72 -1.48 8.71 -0.96
N ILE A 73 -1.85 7.75 -1.81
CA ILE A 73 -2.39 8.00 -3.14
C ILE A 73 -3.88 8.29 -3.01
N LEU A 74 -4.33 9.42 -3.56
CA LEU A 74 -5.76 9.71 -3.69
C LEU A 74 -6.23 9.32 -5.10
N TYR A 75 -6.93 8.20 -5.21
CA TYR A 75 -7.36 7.65 -6.50
C TYR A 75 -8.85 7.33 -6.50
N ARG A 76 -9.62 7.97 -7.40
CA ARG A 76 -11.09 7.81 -7.53
C ARG A 76 -11.86 7.94 -6.20
N GLY A 77 -11.44 8.88 -5.35
CA GLY A 77 -12.07 9.11 -4.05
C GLY A 77 -11.64 8.13 -2.94
N LEU A 78 -10.75 7.17 -3.25
CA LEU A 78 -10.15 6.27 -2.29
C LEU A 78 -8.77 6.77 -1.85
N SER A 79 -8.50 6.72 -0.56
CA SER A 79 -7.17 6.91 0.01
C SER A 79 -6.48 5.56 0.13
N ILE A 80 -5.31 5.42 -0.47
CA ILE A 80 -4.53 4.18 -0.47
C ILE A 80 -3.15 4.50 0.08
N GLU A 81 -2.81 3.94 1.23
CA GLU A 81 -1.47 4.11 1.80
C GLU A 81 -0.49 3.27 1.00
N THR A 82 0.68 3.81 0.70
CA THR A 82 1.69 3.15 -0.12
C THR A 82 3.06 3.40 0.46
N THR A 83 3.73 2.32 0.84
CA THR A 83 5.04 2.35 1.50
C THR A 83 6.08 1.65 0.64
N THR A 84 7.24 2.30 0.46
CA THR A 84 8.38 1.64 -0.19
C THR A 84 8.84 0.43 0.64
N PHE A 85 9.33 -0.62 -0.02
CA PHE A 85 9.96 -1.74 0.68
C PHE A 85 11.05 -1.22 1.60
N ARG A 86 11.00 -1.69 2.84
CA ARG A 86 11.92 -1.33 3.91
C ARG A 86 12.00 -2.48 4.89
N THR A 87 13.15 -2.60 5.52
CA THR A 87 13.33 -3.38 6.73
C THR A 87 13.39 -2.39 7.89
N GLU A 88 12.57 -2.61 8.90
CA GLU A 88 12.74 -1.92 10.19
C GLU A 88 13.56 -2.81 11.13
N GLY A 89 13.95 -2.26 12.30
CA GLY A 89 14.69 -2.99 13.33
C GLY A 89 13.90 -4.16 13.92
N THR A 90 14.46 -4.80 14.94
CA THR A 90 13.77 -5.86 15.69
C THR A 90 12.47 -5.34 16.28
N TYR A 91 11.48 -6.24 16.39
CA TYR A 91 10.18 -5.94 16.97
C TYR A 91 10.04 -6.78 18.24
N SER A 92 10.31 -6.20 19.41
CA SER A 92 10.12 -6.89 20.69
C SER A 92 8.64 -7.09 21.02
N ASP A 93 7.77 -6.18 20.58
CA ASP A 93 6.31 -6.21 20.86
C ASP A 93 5.45 -6.74 19.70
N GLY A 94 6.10 -7.11 18.58
CA GLY A 94 5.45 -7.61 17.37
C GLY A 94 4.64 -6.57 16.57
N ARG A 95 4.68 -5.29 16.94
CA ARG A 95 3.92 -4.21 16.29
C ARG A 95 4.76 -2.99 15.92
N ARG A 96 5.75 -2.65 16.73
CA ARG A 96 6.62 -1.48 16.55
C ARG A 96 8.07 -1.94 16.53
N PRO A 97 8.90 -1.37 15.64
CA PRO A 97 10.33 -1.61 15.73
C PRO A 97 10.87 -0.99 17.02
N ASP A 98 11.86 -1.64 17.61
CA ASP A 98 12.52 -1.24 18.85
C ASP A 98 13.40 0.01 18.67
N THR A 99 13.69 0.39 17.41
CA THR A 99 14.54 1.51 16.99
C THR A 99 13.93 2.28 15.84
#